data_AF-A0A160VDL8-F1
#
_entry.id   AF-A0A160VDL8-F1
#
_cell.length_a   1.000
_cell.length_b   1.000
_cell.length_c   1.000
_cell.angle_alpha   90.00
_cell.angle_beta   90.00
_cell.angle_gamma   90.00
#
_symmetry.space_group_name_H-M   'P 1'
#
loop_
_entity.id
_entity.type
_entity.pdbx_description
1 polymer ?
#
loop_
_entity_poly.entity_id
_entity_poly.type
_entity_poly.pdbx_seq_one_letter_code
_entity_poly.pdbx_strand_id
1 'polypeptide(L)'
;MSAVIPRIPIYKDFVLIQLAALVFIIDQFSKFLVRDQLQFRESFPATGFFRFTHTHNTGSAFGIFQDQNTPLIFVSIIGIAILILIYRSRWRPPDCCGLVLDCRSAAQWATC
;
A
#
# COMPACT_ATOMS: atom_id res chain seq x y z
N MET A 1 -8.13 -28.01 24.31
CA MET A 1 -8.38 -26.70 23.67
C MET A 1 -7.46 -26.59 22.46
N SER A 2 -7.94 -26.99 21.28
CA SER A 2 -7.14 -26.90 20.05
C SER A 2 -7.19 -25.47 19.54
N ALA A 3 -6.04 -24.82 19.40
CA ALA A 3 -5.94 -23.49 18.83
C ALA A 3 -6.40 -23.54 17.36
N VAL A 4 -7.50 -22.85 17.04
CA VAL A 4 -7.91 -22.64 15.64
C VAL A 4 -6.91 -21.68 15.03
N ILE A 5 -5.94 -22.20 14.28
CA ILE A 5 -5.01 -21.38 13.50
C ILE A 5 -5.79 -20.82 12.31
N PRO A 6 -5.99 -19.49 12.20
CA PRO A 6 -6.65 -18.91 11.03
C PRO A 6 -5.80 -19.22 9.79
N ARG A 7 -6.35 -20.01 8.86
CA ARG A 7 -5.74 -20.30 7.57
C ARG A 7 -5.94 -19.06 6.69
N ILE A 8 -4.95 -18.17 6.66
CA ILE A 8 -4.93 -17.05 5.71
C ILE A 8 -4.82 -17.66 4.31
N PRO A 9 -5.77 -17.42 3.39
CA PRO A 9 -5.73 -17.98 2.06
C PRO A 9 -4.59 -17.35 1.24
N ILE A 10 -3.46 -18.08 1.17
CA ILE A 10 -2.22 -17.71 0.46
C ILE A 10 -2.48 -17.28 -0.99
N TYR A 11 -3.53 -17.79 -1.65
CA TYR A 11 -3.83 -17.45 -3.04
C TYR A 11 -4.21 -15.97 -3.23
N LYS A 12 -4.80 -15.30 -2.24
CA LYS A 12 -5.11 -13.87 -2.32
C LYS A 12 -3.84 -13.04 -2.28
N ASP A 13 -2.90 -13.41 -1.41
CA ASP A 13 -1.62 -12.74 -1.30
C ASP A 13 -0.77 -12.98 -2.57
N PHE A 14 -0.84 -14.17 -3.17
CA PHE A 14 -0.14 -14.48 -4.42
C PHE A 14 -0.64 -13.63 -5.60
N VAL A 15 -1.96 -13.47 -5.76
CA VAL A 15 -2.54 -12.58 -6.78
C VAL A 15 -2.11 -11.12 -6.55
N LEU A 16 -2.13 -10.65 -5.30
CA LEU A 16 -1.69 -9.30 -4.95
C LEU A 16 -0.20 -9.08 -5.25
N ILE A 17 0.66 -10.07 -4.95
CA ILE A 17 2.09 -10.01 -5.24
C ILE A 17 2.35 -9.96 -6.75
N GLN A 18 1.66 -10.79 -7.53
CA GLN A 18 1.78 -10.77 -8.99
C GLN A 18 1.34 -9.43 -9.57
N LEU A 19 0.21 -8.89 -9.10
CA LEU A 19 -0.28 -7.58 -9.52
C LEU A 19 0.73 -6.48 -9.17
N ALA A 20 1.27 -6.49 -7.94
CA ALA A 20 2.26 -5.52 -7.52
C ALA A 20 3.54 -5.59 -8.36
N ALA A 21 4.03 -6.80 -8.66
CA ALA A 21 5.19 -7.01 -9.53
C ALA A 21 4.92 -6.51 -10.95
N LEU A 22 3.75 -6.80 -11.52
CA LEU A 22 3.34 -6.33 -12.85
C LEU A 22 3.29 -4.80 -12.91
N VAL A 23 2.63 -4.17 -11.94
CA VAL A 23 2.55 -2.70 -11.84
C VAL A 23 3.94 -2.09 -11.72
N PHE A 24 4.81 -2.66 -10.88
CA PHE A 24 6.19 -2.19 -10.74
C PHE A 24 7.00 -2.30 -12.04
N ILE A 25 6.87 -3.42 -12.76
CA ILE A 25 7.54 -3.61 -14.05
C ILE A 25 7.05 -2.57 -15.07
N ILE A 26 5.73 -2.37 -15.17
CA ILE A 26 5.13 -1.40 -16.10
C ILE A 26 5.59 0.02 -15.77
N ASP A 27 5.60 0.41 -14.50
CA ASP A 27 6.05 1.72 -14.05
C ASP A 27 7.52 1.99 -14.41
N GLN A 28 8.40 1.05 -14.08
CA GLN A 28 9.83 1.18 -14.35
C GLN A 28 10.15 1.13 -15.85
N PHE A 29 9.44 0.29 -16.62
CA PHE A 29 9.57 0.23 -18.07
C PHE A 29 9.10 1.52 -18.75
N SER A 30 7.98 2.08 -18.30
CA SER A 30 7.47 3.37 -18.82
C SER A 30 8.46 4.51 -18.57
N LYS A 31 9.05 4.56 -17.36
CA LYS A 31 10.12 5.53 -17.03
C LYS A 31 11.39 5.30 -17.83
N PHE A 32 11.71 4.06 -18.16
CA PHE A 32 12.83 3.74 -19.04
C PHE A 32 12.59 4.29 -20.45
N LEU A 33 11.44 4.00 -21.06
CA LEU A 33 11.10 4.49 -22.40
C LEU A 33 11.14 6.02 -22.49
N VAL A 34 10.58 6.73 -21.49
CA VAL A 34 10.61 8.20 -21.47
C VAL A 34 12.03 8.73 -21.38
N ARG A 35 12.91 8.12 -20.57
CA ARG A 35 14.31 8.56 -20.46
C ARG A 35 15.15 8.26 -21.70
N ASP A 36 14.81 7.19 -22.42
CA ASP A 36 15.51 6.79 -23.64
C ASP A 36 15.08 7.63 -24.86
N GLN A 37 13.79 7.99 -24.93
CA GLN A 37 13.21 8.66 -26.11
C GLN A 37 13.11 10.18 -26.00
N LEU A 38 13.11 10.76 -24.80
CA LEU A 38 12.89 12.19 -24.58
C LEU A 38 14.07 12.83 -23.84
N GLN A 39 14.54 13.97 -24.33
CA GLN A 39 15.49 14.82 -23.62
C GLN A 39 14.85 15.41 -22.36
N PHE A 40 15.68 15.85 -21.41
CA PHE A 40 15.15 16.48 -20.19
C PHE A 40 14.30 17.72 -20.53
N ARG A 41 13.09 17.79 -19.96
CA ARG A 41 12.02 18.77 -20.22
C ARG A 41 11.37 18.70 -21.61
N GLU A 42 11.75 17.73 -22.44
CA GLU A 42 11.06 17.48 -23.70
C GLU A 42 9.68 16.86 -23.43
N SER A 43 8.74 17.13 -24.34
CA SER A 43 7.38 16.59 -24.27
C SER A 43 6.90 16.05 -25.60
N PHE A 44 6.31 14.86 -25.60
CA PHE A 44 5.70 14.22 -26.75
C PHE A 44 4.25 13.79 -26.47
N PRO A 45 3.27 14.11 -27.33
CA PRO A 45 3.36 15.05 -28.44
C PRO A 45 3.70 16.47 -27.96
N ALA A 46 4.25 17.30 -28.85
CA ALA A 46 4.61 18.68 -28.53
C ALA A 46 3.40 19.58 -28.23
N THR A 47 2.19 19.16 -28.64
CA THR A 47 0.93 19.89 -28.46
C THR A 47 -0.21 18.92 -28.17
N GLY A 48 -1.24 19.39 -27.47
CA GLY A 48 -2.43 18.60 -27.14
C GLY A 48 -2.67 18.49 -25.64
N PHE A 49 -3.78 17.85 -25.27
CA PHE A 49 -4.21 17.69 -23.86
C PHE A 49 -3.38 16.64 -23.10
N PHE A 50 -3.04 15.53 -23.76
CA PHE A 50 -2.28 14.44 -23.15
C PHE A 50 -0.86 14.41 -23.70
N ARG A 51 0.13 14.51 -22.80
CA ARG A 51 1.55 14.68 -23.15
C ARG A 51 2.42 13.88 -22.20
N PHE A 52 3.38 13.17 -22.76
CA PHE A 52 4.48 12.56 -22.02
C PHE A 52 5.60 13.58 -21.90
N THR A 53 5.97 13.95 -20.69
CA THR A 53 7.04 14.93 -20.43
C THR A 53 8.12 14.29 -19.59
N HIS A 54 9.37 14.41 -20.02
CA HIS A 54 10.50 13.98 -19.21
C HIS A 54 10.84 15.07 -18.18
N THR A 55 10.49 14.83 -16.92
CA THR A 55 10.80 15.75 -15.82
C THR A 55 11.36 14.99 -14.62
N HIS A 56 12.13 15.70 -13.78
CA HIS A 56 12.60 15.19 -12.51
C HIS A 56 11.80 15.86 -11.41
N ASN A 57 11.13 15.06 -10.59
CA ASN A 57 10.42 15.57 -9.43
C ASN A 57 11.42 15.65 -8.26
N THR A 58 12.07 16.80 -8.09
CA THR A 58 12.98 17.07 -6.95
C THR A 58 12.23 17.41 -5.67
N GLY A 59 10.93 17.73 -5.77
CA GLY A 59 10.04 17.95 -4.64
C GLY A 59 8.99 16.85 -4.49
N SER A 60 8.29 16.83 -3.35
CA SER A 60 7.03 16.10 -3.23
C SER A 60 5.93 16.72 -4.10
N ALA A 61 4.73 16.13 -4.10
CA ALA A 61 3.53 16.84 -4.55
C ALA A 61 3.53 18.26 -3.94
N PHE A 62 3.35 19.28 -4.79
CA PHE A 62 3.33 20.72 -4.45
C PHE A 62 4.68 21.39 -4.14
N GLY A 63 5.83 20.73 -4.32
CA GLY A 63 7.13 21.37 -4.16
C GLY A 63 7.44 21.82 -2.72
N ILE A 64 6.76 21.25 -1.72
CA ILE A 64 6.93 21.60 -0.30
C ILE A 64 8.22 21.00 0.27
N PHE A 65 8.70 19.88 -0.29
CA PHE A 65 9.91 19.18 0.15
C PHE A 65 10.95 19.10 -0.99
N GLN A 66 11.35 20.24 -1.57
CA GLN A 66 12.40 20.25 -2.61
C GLN A 66 13.73 19.79 -2.02
N ASP A 67 14.42 18.91 -2.75
CA ASP A 67 15.75 18.36 -2.44
C ASP A 67 15.83 17.61 -1.10
N GLN A 68 14.67 17.27 -0.52
CA GLN A 68 14.54 16.54 0.74
C GLN A 68 13.92 15.17 0.52
N ASN A 69 14.64 14.28 -0.17
CA ASN A 69 14.17 12.91 -0.43
C ASN A 69 14.11 12.05 0.84
N THR A 70 15.00 12.30 1.81
CA THR A 70 15.11 11.52 3.05
C THR A 70 13.79 11.46 3.85
N PRO A 71 13.14 12.59 4.22
CA PRO A 71 11.87 12.55 4.94
C PRO A 71 10.75 11.86 4.15
N LEU A 72 10.73 11.99 2.81
CA LEU A 72 9.73 11.33 1.97
C LEU A 72 9.88 9.80 1.99
N ILE A 73 11.12 9.31 2.01
CA ILE A 73 11.41 7.87 2.15
C ILE A 73 10.91 7.38 3.52
N PHE A 74 11.23 8.08 4.60
CA PHE A 74 10.78 7.71 5.95
C PHE A 74 9.25 7.67 6.05
N VAL A 75 8.55 8.71 5.58
CA VAL A 75 7.09 8.75 5.58
C VAL A 75 6.49 7.62 4.74
N SER A 76 7.08 7.30 3.59
CA SER A 76 6.63 6.20 2.74
C SER A 76 6.78 4.85 3.44
N ILE A 77 7.92 4.60 4.11
CA ILE A 77 8.15 3.36 4.87
C ILE A 77 7.13 3.24 6.02
N ILE A 78 6.90 4.33 6.76
CA ILE A 78 5.91 4.36 7.85
C ILE A 78 4.51 4.10 7.29
N GLY A 79 4.14 4.73 6.18
CA GLY A 79 2.86 4.54 5.51
C GLY A 79 2.63 3.09 5.07
N ILE A 80 3.63 2.44 4.47
CA ILE A 80 3.58 1.02 4.09
C ILE A 80 3.44 0.14 5.35
N ALA A 81 4.20 0.42 6.42
CA ALA A 81 4.09 -0.32 7.66
C ALA A 81 2.68 -0.22 8.26
N ILE A 82 2.09 0.97 8.31
CA ILE A 82 0.71 1.20 8.76
C ILE A 82 -0.28 0.43 7.87
N LEU A 83 -0.12 0.49 6.55
CA LEU A 83 -0.99 -0.23 5.62
C LEU A 83 -0.95 -1.75 5.86
N ILE A 84 0.24 -2.31 6.09
CA ILE A 84 0.42 -3.72 6.44
C ILE A 84 -0.27 -4.05 7.77
N LEU A 85 -0.13 -3.19 8.79
CA LEU A 85 -0.80 -3.38 10.08
C LEU A 85 -2.33 -3.37 9.95
N ILE A 86 -2.88 -2.44 9.16
CA ILE A 86 -4.32 -2.36 8.88
C ILE A 86 -4.79 -3.60 8.11
N TYR A 87 -4.07 -4.01 7.07
CA TYR A 87 -4.41 -5.21 6.31
C TYR A 87 -4.46 -6.44 7.23
N ARG A 88 -3.47 -6.59 8.13
CA ARG A 88 -3.45 -7.69 9.10
C ARG A 88 -4.54 -7.59 10.16
N SER A 89 -4.91 -6.39 10.62
CA SER A 89 -5.93 -6.21 11.66
C SER A 89 -7.35 -6.44 11.13
N ARG A 90 -7.62 -6.11 9.86
CA ARG A 90 -8.91 -6.35 9.18
C ARG A 90 -9.26 -7.83 9.03
N TRP A 91 -8.27 -8.71 9.09
CA TRP A 91 -8.44 -10.18 9.10
C TRP A 91 -8.85 -10.75 10.46
N ARG A 92 -8.94 -9.92 11.52
CA ARG A 92 -9.73 -10.27 12.70
C ARG A 92 -11.16 -9.81 12.41
N PRO A 93 -12.17 -10.71 12.37
CA PRO A 93 -13.55 -10.26 12.37
C PRO A 93 -13.72 -9.30 13.55
N PRO A 94 -14.45 -8.17 13.40
CA PRO A 94 -14.81 -7.40 14.57
C PRO A 94 -15.52 -8.38 15.50
N ASP A 95 -14.97 -8.58 16.69
CA ASP A 95 -15.70 -9.30 17.71
C ASP A 95 -17.05 -8.57 17.81
N CYS A 96 -18.14 -9.24 17.41
CA CYS A 96 -19.49 -8.75 17.74
C CYS A 96 -19.66 -8.60 19.27
N CYS A 97 -18.73 -9.14 20.05
CA CYS A 97 -18.54 -8.96 21.49
C CYS A 97 -17.59 -7.80 21.88
N GLY A 98 -17.27 -6.85 21.00
CA GLY A 98 -16.44 -5.69 21.35
C GLY A 98 -17.23 -4.46 21.84
N LEU A 99 -18.55 -4.43 21.62
CA LEU A 99 -19.43 -3.31 22.01
C LEU A 99 -20.61 -3.74 22.90
N VAL A 100 -20.60 -4.96 23.41
CA VAL A 100 -21.52 -5.40 24.47
C VAL A 100 -20.73 -6.36 25.36
N LEU A 101 -20.28 -5.84 26.50
CA LEU A 101 -19.87 -6.59 27.69
C LEU A 101 -18.65 -7.50 27.57
N ASP A 102 -17.65 -7.17 28.39
CA ASP A 102 -16.80 -8.15 29.05
C ASP A 102 -17.62 -9.36 29.53
N CYS A 103 -17.62 -10.43 28.73
CA CYS A 103 -18.26 -11.71 29.03
C CYS A 103 -17.24 -12.67 29.68
N ARG A 104 -16.28 -12.15 30.46
CA ARG A 104 -15.44 -12.98 31.36
C ARG A 104 -16.02 -13.15 32.76
N SER A 105 -17.26 -12.71 33.01
CA SER A 105 -17.99 -12.91 34.27
C SER A 105 -19.25 -13.79 34.16
N ALA A 106 -19.63 -14.27 32.96
CA ALA A 106 -20.89 -15.01 32.76
C ALA A 106 -20.76 -16.54 32.68
N ALA A 107 -19.60 -17.13 33.01
CA ALA A 107 -19.42 -18.58 33.09
C ALA A 107 -19.50 -19.10 34.55
N GLN A 108 -20.37 -18.50 35.36
CA GLN A 108 -20.68 -18.92 36.73
C GLN A 108 -22.10 -19.50 36.87
N TRP A 109 -22.79 -19.81 35.76
CA TRP A 109 -24.15 -20.35 35.78
C TRP A 109 -24.36 -21.47 34.77
N ALA A 110 -23.68 -22.60 34.95
CA ALA A 110 -24.11 -23.89 34.42
C ALA A 110 -23.60 -25.04 35.29
N THR A 111 -23.90 -24.98 36.59
CA THR A 111 -24.00 -26.17 37.45
C THR A 111 -25.48 -26.54 37.60
N CYS A 112 -25.93 -27.42 36.72
CA CYS A 112 -26.90 -28.49 36.93
C CYS A 112 -26.73 -29.48 35.76
#